data_AF-A0A961RSR3-F1
#
_entry.id   AF-A0A961RSR3-F1
#
_cell.length_a   1.000
_cell.length_b   1.000
_cell.length_c   1.000
_cell.angle_alpha   90.00
_cell.angle_beta   90.00
_cell.angle_gamma   90.00
#
_symmetry.space_group_name_H-M   'P 1'
#
loop_
_entity.id
_entity.type
_entity.pdbx_description
1 polymer ?
#
loop_
_entity_poly.entity_id
_entity_poly.type
_entity_poly.pdbx_seq_one_letter_code
_entity_poly.pdbx_strand_id
1 'polypeptide(L)' 'EILRAIARGTGPQKAMIALGYAGWGSGQLEEEISSNGWLTSQADSSIIFDPYNDTKYERALRAMGINPLLLSAESGHA' A
#
# COMPACT_ATOMS: atom_id res chain seq x y z
N GLU A 1 -7.71 10.13 -22.27
CA GLU A 1 -8.42 11.30 -21.70
C GLU A 1 -7.96 11.73 -20.31
N ILE A 2 -7.95 10.87 -19.28
CA ILE A 2 -7.60 11.30 -17.90
C ILE A 2 -6.19 11.90 -17.77
N LEU A 3 -5.17 11.29 -18.40
CA LEU A 3 -3.80 11.82 -18.38
C LEU A 3 -3.70 13.21 -19.04
N ARG A 4 -4.47 13.44 -20.12
CA ARG A 4 -4.54 14.74 -20.79
C ARG A 4 -5.26 15.77 -19.91
N ALA A 5 -6.30 15.37 -19.19
CA ALA A 5 -6.99 16.24 -18.23
C ALA A 5 -6.08 16.66 -17.07
N ILE A 6 -5.31 15.72 -16.51
CA ILE A 6 -4.29 16.01 -15.49
C ILE A 6 -3.25 17.00 -16.04
N ALA A 7 -2.73 16.76 -17.24
CA ALA A 7 -1.75 17.65 -17.89
C ALA A 7 -2.31 19.07 -18.15
N ARG A 8 -3.63 19.22 -18.33
CA ARG A 8 -4.32 20.50 -18.53
C ARG A 8 -4.79 21.15 -17.22
N GLY A 9 -4.53 20.54 -16.07
CA GLY A 9 -5.00 21.03 -14.77
C GLY A 9 -6.51 20.88 -14.54
N THR A 10 -7.22 20.15 -15.40
CA THR A 10 -8.66 19.85 -15.27
C THR A 10 -8.92 18.44 -14.73
N GLY A 11 -7.87 17.74 -14.31
CA GLY A 11 -7.94 16.43 -13.67
C GLY A 11 -8.33 16.50 -12.19
N PRO A 12 -8.41 15.34 -11.51
CA PRO A 12 -8.71 15.29 -10.08
C PRO A 12 -7.64 16.03 -9.25
N GLN A 13 -8.06 16.52 -8.08
CA GLN A 13 -7.19 17.29 -7.16
C GLN A 13 -5.99 16.47 -6.66
N LYS A 14 -6.16 15.16 -6.49
CA LYS A 14 -5.11 14.22 -6.10
C LYS A 14 -5.09 13.05 -7.09
N ALA A 15 -3.91 12.72 -7.58
CA ALA A 15 -3.70 11.60 -8.49
C ALA A 15 -2.34 10.96 -8.23
N MET A 16 -2.25 9.65 -8.45
CA MET A 16 -1.00 8.90 -8.48
C MET A 16 -0.94 8.16 -9.82
N ILE A 17 0.19 8.26 -10.50
CA ILE A 17 0.43 7.54 -11.75
C ILE A 17 1.32 6.35 -11.44
N ALA A 18 0.83 5.15 -11.72
CA ALA A 18 1.57 3.90 -11.61
C ALA A 18 1.62 3.21 -12.97
N LEU A 19 2.71 2.48 -13.24
CA LEU A 19 2.87 1.68 -14.44
C LEU A 19 2.90 0.21 -14.06
N GLY A 20 1.99 -0.58 -14.65
CA GLY A 20 1.78 -1.97 -14.28
C GLY A 20 0.80 -2.14 -13.12
N TYR A 21 0.63 -3.39 -12.69
CA TYR A 21 -0.22 -3.75 -11.58
C TYR A 21 0.37 -4.98 -10.87
N ALA A 22 0.10 -5.09 -9.58
CA ALA A 22 0.28 -6.34 -8.86
C ALA A 22 -1.02 -7.16 -9.01
N GLY A 23 -0.88 -8.45 -9.28
CA GLY A 23 -2.00 -9.37 -9.43
C GLY A 23 -1.67 -10.68 -8.77
N TRP A 24 -2.69 -11.32 -8.22
CA TRP A 24 -2.60 -12.62 -7.57
C TRP A 24 -3.39 -13.66 -8.36
N GLY A 25 -2.89 -14.89 -8.36
CA GLY A 25 -3.66 -16.04 -8.82
C GLY A 25 -4.81 -16.36 -7.86
N SER A 26 -5.71 -17.25 -8.29
CA SER A 26 -6.82 -17.71 -7.45
C SER A 26 -6.31 -18.29 -6.12
N GLY A 27 -6.75 -17.75 -4.98
CA GLY A 27 -6.40 -18.22 -3.64
C GLY A 27 -5.01 -17.81 -3.14
N GLN A 28 -4.15 -17.26 -4.01
CA GLN A 28 -2.76 -16.94 -3.67
C GLN A 28 -2.67 -15.85 -2.60
N LEU A 29 -3.50 -14.80 -2.71
CA LEU A 29 -3.48 -13.69 -1.76
C LEU A 29 -3.90 -14.17 -0.35
N GLU A 30 -4.92 -15.02 -0.28
CA GLU A 30 -5.42 -15.59 0.96
C GLU A 30 -4.37 -16.49 1.62
N GLU A 31 -3.68 -17.33 0.84
CA GLU A 31 -2.57 -18.16 1.31
C GLU A 31 -1.41 -17.31 1.85
N GLU A 32 -1.01 -16.26 1.14
CA GLU A 32 0.07 -15.37 1.56
C GLU A 32 -0.30 -14.58 2.82
N ILE A 33 -1.54 -14.10 2.94
CA ILE A 33 -2.04 -13.47 4.18
C ILE A 33 -2.00 -14.47 5.34
N SER A 34 -2.48 -15.70 5.13
CA SER A 34 -2.50 -16.73 6.18
C SER A 34 -1.10 -17.16 6.64
N SER A 35 -0.10 -17.04 5.75
CA SER A 35 1.30 -17.34 6.01
C SER A 35 2.08 -16.16 6.61
N ASN A 36 1.38 -15.08 7.03
CA ASN A 36 1.95 -13.83 7.51
C ASN A 36 2.86 -13.12 6.49
N GLY A 37 2.68 -13.40 5.19
CA GLY A 37 3.40 -12.74 4.09
C GLY A 37 2.88 -11.33 3.80
N TRP A 38 1.64 -11.02 4.19
CA TRP A 38 1.05 -9.69 4.04
C TRP A 38 0.35 -9.23 5.31
N LEU A 39 0.48 -7.92 5.58
CA LEU A 39 -0.35 -7.20 6.54
C LEU A 39 -1.49 -6.50 5.79
N THR A 40 -2.69 -6.52 6.38
CA THR A 40 -3.88 -5.86 5.80
C THR A 40 -4.32 -4.70 6.68
N SER A 41 -4.74 -3.61 6.02
CA SER A 41 -5.26 -2.40 6.67
C SER A 41 -6.41 -1.84 5.86
N GLN A 42 -7.23 -1.01 6.51
CA GLN A 42 -8.14 -0.13 5.78
C GLN A 42 -7.33 0.84 4.90
N ALA A 43 -7.88 1.15 3.73
CA ALA A 43 -7.30 2.09 2.79
C ALA A 43 -7.38 3.52 3.35
N ASP A 44 -6.24 4.16 3.55
CA ASP A 44 -6.15 5.55 3.98
C ASP A 44 -5.72 6.43 2.80
N SER A 45 -6.63 7.31 2.35
CA SER A 45 -6.36 8.25 1.25
C SER A 45 -5.23 9.24 1.55
N SER A 46 -4.98 9.54 2.83
CA SER A 46 -3.88 10.40 3.25
C SER A 46 -2.53 9.73 3.00
N ILE A 47 -2.46 8.40 3.11
CA ILE A 47 -1.26 7.59 2.84
C ILE A 47 -1.14 7.28 1.34
N ILE A 48 -2.24 6.89 0.69
CA ILE A 48 -2.25 6.52 -0.73
C ILE A 48 -1.76 7.67 -1.60
N PHE A 49 -2.36 8.87 -1.43
CA PHE A 49 -2.04 10.06 -2.22
C PHE A 49 -0.97 10.94 -1.57
N ASP A 50 -0.24 10.42 -0.59
CA ASP A 50 0.83 11.15 0.06
C ASP A 50 2.03 11.40 -0.88
N PRO A 51 2.64 12.59 -0.87
CA PRO A 51 3.81 12.90 -1.71
C PRO A 51 5.13 12.27 -1.20
N TYR A 52 5.25 11.92 0.08
CA TYR A 52 6.46 11.37 0.69
C TYR A 52 6.49 9.84 0.56
N ASN A 53 6.91 9.34 -0.60
CA ASN A 53 6.98 7.91 -0.85
C ASN A 53 7.99 7.18 0.05
N ASP A 54 9.12 7.81 0.38
CA ASP A 54 10.19 7.19 1.17
C ASP A 54 9.72 6.80 2.58
N THR A 55 8.83 7.59 3.19
CA THR A 55 8.28 7.35 4.53
C THR A 55 6.90 6.71 4.49
N LYS A 56 6.39 6.34 3.30
CA LYS A 56 5.02 5.82 3.14
C LYS A 56 4.83 4.49 3.85
N TYR A 57 5.80 3.59 3.73
CA TYR A 57 5.77 2.28 4.39
C TYR A 57 5.72 2.37 5.91
N GLU A 58 6.63 3.13 6.51
CA GLU A 58 6.68 3.35 7.96
C GLU A 58 5.39 3.98 8.51
N ARG A 59 4.83 4.95 7.80
CA ARG A 59 3.58 5.61 8.21
C ARG A 59 2.37 4.69 8.07
N ALA A 60 2.33 3.85 7.03
CA ALA A 60 1.30 2.84 6.89
C ALA A 60 1.32 1.82 8.04
N LEU A 61 2.51 1.35 8.43
CA LEU A 61 2.67 0.48 9.60
C LEU A 61 2.23 1.17 10.89
N ARG A 62 2.65 2.42 11.11
CA ARG A 62 2.24 3.20 12.30
C ARG A 62 0.74 3.46 12.34
N ALA A 63 0.09 3.68 11.20
CA ALA A 63 -1.36 3.87 11.12
C ALA A 63 -2.12 2.61 11.56
N MET A 64 -1.53 1.42 11.38
CA MET A 64 -2.04 0.16 11.94
C MET A 64 -1.70 -0.04 13.43
N GLY A 65 -0.98 0.89 14.06
CA GLY A 65 -0.45 0.72 15.42
C GLY A 65 0.77 -0.19 15.51
N ILE A 66 1.39 -0.54 14.37
CA ILE A 66 2.55 -1.43 14.30
C ILE A 66 3.83 -0.58 14.29
N ASN A 67 4.78 -0.90 15.17
CA ASN A 67 6.12 -0.33 15.10
C ASN A 67 6.96 -1.15 14.11
N PRO A 68 7.48 -0.54 13.02
CA PRO A 68 8.34 -1.25 12.05
C PRO A 68 9.55 -1.95 12.67
N LEU A 69 10.07 -1.43 13.78
CA LEU A 69 11.20 -2.03 14.50
C LEU A 69 10.84 -3.32 15.25
N LEU A 70 9.55 -3.63 15.39
CA LEU A 70 9.04 -4.85 16.01
C LEU A 70 8.65 -5.92 14.98
N LEU A 71 8.73 -5.61 13.69
CA LEU A 71 8.54 -6.58 12.61
C LEU A 71 9.79 -7.46 12.50
N SER A 72 9.71 -8.67 13.04
CA SER A 72 10.70 -9.73 12.82
C SER A 72 10.37 -10.48 11.54
N ALA A 73 11.40 -10.93 10.82
CA ALA A 73 11.25 -11.84 9.68
C ALA A 73 10.93 -13.29 10.13
N GLU A 74 11.02 -13.59 11.42
CA GLU A 74 10.58 -14.87 11.97
C GLU A 74 9.10 -14.86 12.29
N SER A 75 8.33 -15.66 11.53
CA SER A 75 7.02 -16.14 11.94
C SER A 75 7.16 -16.93 13.24
N GLY A 76 6.72 -16.37 14.36
CA GLY A 76 6.68 -17.08 15.63
C GLY A 76 5.66 -18.22 15.57
N HIS A 77 6.12 -19.45 15.32
CA HIS A 77 5.35 -20.65 15.57
C HIS A 77 5.53 -21.05 17.05
N ALA A 78 4.41 -21.20 17.76
CA ALA A 78 4.33 -22.00 18.99
C ALA A 78 3.73 -23.36 18.66
#